data_AF-A0A8T3VGK7-F1
#
_entry.id   AF-A0A8T3VGK7-F1
#
_cell.length_a   1.000
_cell.length_b   1.000
_cell.length_c   1.000
_cell.angle_alpha   90.00
_cell.angle_beta   90.00
_cell.angle_gamma   90.00
#
_symmetry.space_group_name_H-M   'P 1'
#
loop_
_entity.id
_entity.type
_entity.pdbx_description
1 polymer ?
#
loop_
_entity_poly.entity_id
_entity_poly.type
_entity_poly.pdbx_seq_one_letter_code
_entity_poly.pdbx_strand_id
1 'polypeptide(L)'
;MKRQIAILIMAILILAPVIQDVSAAKTVFITSDNIIDHDSDVKLLNSLKSYIEELSGGELQVIVDNQAPAAGEGWRSIEVTSDVSVDLAASDAGNYLQLATSTVNSDKQIVFVNIGDYDLDNHTNFLRRAWDDNYSNESLAGMKDPGTFLKNAGIFYVQPAKEFPNNVHDGVISNYDEEMNKQIAQEIVDIVNTHGNDEKTLSDALVTHNIIKPSVMAKASQELIKSNDKEMKGPYGNYTSAQLLYLTSSYLNGNGLDVPRYFDEPEDPMGISFMAKDTYSVYDYFKMGGIVREYMDENGRAPDSIEYEGAQISYYDLLYNFAKITQTHTDAKHMSFESEYHFDKVNDSILLHIFPFILILFILFLVYLLLKRIRRF
;
A
#
# COMPACT_ATOMS: atom_id res chain seq x y z
N MET A 1 -67.49 -14.80 -31.59
CA MET A 1 -66.56 -13.65 -31.55
C MET A 1 -66.48 -12.95 -30.19
N LYS A 2 -67.48 -12.19 -29.71
CA LYS A 2 -67.34 -11.40 -28.46
C LYS A 2 -66.99 -12.20 -27.20
N ARG A 3 -67.56 -13.41 -27.03
CA ARG A 3 -67.25 -14.30 -25.90
C ARG A 3 -65.84 -14.90 -25.95
N GLN A 4 -65.35 -15.26 -27.13
CA GLN A 4 -64.00 -15.82 -27.31
C GLN A 4 -62.92 -14.76 -27.11
N ILE A 5 -63.17 -13.53 -27.56
CA ILE A 5 -62.29 -12.38 -27.30
C ILE A 5 -62.24 -12.04 -25.81
N ALA A 6 -63.39 -12.08 -25.12
CA ALA A 6 -63.45 -11.85 -23.67
C ALA A 6 -62.68 -12.93 -22.89
N ILE A 7 -62.77 -14.21 -23.29
CA ILE A 7 -62.02 -15.31 -22.68
C ILE A 7 -60.51 -15.15 -22.93
N LEU A 8 -60.11 -14.72 -24.13
CA LEU A 8 -58.70 -14.48 -24.47
C LEU A 8 -58.11 -13.31 -23.67
N ILE A 9 -58.85 -12.19 -23.54
CA ILE A 9 -58.43 -11.03 -22.73
C ILE A 9 -58.37 -11.40 -21.25
N MET A 10 -59.31 -12.20 -20.76
CA MET A 10 -59.32 -12.67 -19.37
C MET A 10 -58.17 -13.65 -19.11
N ALA A 11 -57.84 -14.53 -20.07
CA ALA A 11 -56.66 -15.39 -19.98
C ALA A 11 -55.35 -14.58 -19.98
N ILE A 12 -55.24 -13.54 -20.81
CA ILE A 12 -54.08 -12.64 -20.82
C ILE A 12 -53.98 -11.85 -19.50
N LEU A 13 -55.10 -11.37 -18.94
CA LEU A 13 -55.11 -10.65 -17.65
C LEU A 13 -54.86 -11.56 -16.44
N ILE A 14 -55.15 -12.86 -16.55
CA ILE A 14 -54.86 -13.86 -15.51
C ILE A 14 -53.43 -14.41 -15.64
N LEU A 15 -52.85 -14.41 -16.85
CA LEU A 15 -51.47 -14.83 -17.12
C LEU A 15 -50.45 -13.68 -17.00
N ALA A 16 -50.86 -12.42 -17.19
CA ALA A 16 -49.98 -11.25 -17.07
C ALA A 16 -49.33 -11.12 -15.67
N PRO A 17 -50.00 -11.42 -14.54
CA PRO A 17 -49.36 -11.42 -13.23
C PRO A 17 -48.47 -12.64 -12.98
N VAL A 18 -48.52 -13.67 -13.84
CA VAL A 18 -47.76 -14.93 -13.70
C VAL A 18 -46.46 -14.88 -14.51
N ILE A 19 -46.25 -13.85 -15.34
CA ILE A 19 -45.08 -13.74 -16.23
C ILE A 19 -43.99 -12.81 -15.67
N GLN A 20 -44.20 -12.13 -14.55
CA GLN A 20 -43.11 -11.41 -13.89
C GLN A 20 -43.24 -11.53 -12.38
N ASP A 21 -42.46 -12.44 -11.78
CA ASP A 21 -41.81 -12.10 -10.52
C ASP A 21 -40.93 -10.87 -10.82
N VAL A 22 -41.54 -9.68 -10.79
CA VAL A 22 -40.78 -8.43 -10.71
C VAL A 22 -40.23 -8.39 -9.30
N SER A 23 -39.19 -9.18 -9.03
CA SER A 23 -38.25 -8.84 -7.97
C SER A 23 -37.89 -7.37 -8.20
N ALA A 24 -37.98 -6.55 -7.15
CA ALA A 24 -37.43 -5.20 -7.24
C ALA A 24 -35.97 -5.34 -7.69
N ALA A 25 -35.57 -4.58 -8.71
CA ALA A 25 -34.19 -4.59 -9.18
C ALA A 25 -33.29 -4.18 -8.02
N LYS A 26 -32.18 -4.92 -7.82
CA LYS A 26 -31.21 -4.56 -6.79
C LYS A 26 -30.50 -3.27 -7.23
N THR A 27 -30.30 -2.37 -6.29
CA THR A 27 -29.58 -1.12 -6.51
C THR A 27 -28.09 -1.32 -6.28
N VAL A 28 -27.29 -0.89 -7.25
CA VAL A 28 -25.82 -0.94 -7.20
C VAL A 28 -25.31 0.49 -7.21
N PHE A 29 -24.70 0.94 -6.13
CA PHE A 29 -24.02 2.23 -6.08
C PHE A 29 -22.56 2.06 -6.50
N ILE A 30 -22.08 2.86 -7.44
CA ILE A 30 -20.68 2.83 -7.88
C ILE A 30 -20.00 4.17 -7.57
N THR A 31 -18.84 4.11 -6.94
CA THR A 31 -18.02 5.26 -6.56
C THR A 31 -16.55 4.97 -6.84
N SER A 32 -15.74 6.02 -6.94
CA SER A 32 -14.31 5.90 -7.12
C SER A 32 -13.55 7.01 -6.43
N ASP A 33 -12.29 6.72 -6.13
CA ASP A 33 -11.27 7.75 -5.94
C ASP A 33 -10.91 8.41 -7.30
N ASN A 34 -9.94 9.32 -7.29
CA ASN A 34 -9.29 9.83 -8.50
C ASN A 34 -8.31 8.78 -9.03
N ILE A 35 -8.62 8.19 -10.19
CA ILE A 35 -7.86 7.09 -10.78
C ILE A 35 -6.96 7.65 -11.89
N ILE A 36 -7.56 8.19 -12.96
CA ILE A 36 -6.85 8.70 -14.14
C ILE A 36 -6.91 10.22 -14.15
N ASP A 37 -8.12 10.74 -14.35
CA ASP A 37 -8.49 12.14 -14.38
C ASP A 37 -10.03 12.25 -14.30
N HIS A 38 -10.54 13.43 -13.96
CA HIS A 38 -11.97 13.60 -13.72
C HIS A 38 -12.86 13.14 -14.88
N ASP A 39 -12.53 13.51 -16.12
CA ASP A 39 -13.38 13.23 -17.28
C ASP A 39 -13.30 11.74 -17.66
N SER A 40 -12.10 11.17 -17.62
CA SER A 40 -11.87 9.74 -17.89
C SER A 40 -12.54 8.85 -16.85
N ASP A 41 -12.48 9.21 -15.57
CA ASP A 41 -13.07 8.45 -14.47
C ASP A 41 -14.61 8.52 -14.50
N VAL A 42 -15.19 9.71 -14.73
CA VAL A 42 -16.65 9.85 -14.94
C VAL A 42 -17.10 9.01 -16.14
N LYS A 43 -16.32 8.99 -17.22
CA LYS A 43 -16.62 8.16 -18.39
C LYS A 43 -16.55 6.67 -18.05
N LEU A 44 -15.55 6.24 -17.28
CA LEU A 44 -15.40 4.87 -16.79
C LEU A 44 -16.62 4.46 -15.97
N LEU A 45 -17.01 5.24 -14.98
CA LEU A 45 -18.17 4.94 -14.13
C LEU A 45 -19.47 4.83 -14.94
N ASN A 46 -19.69 5.71 -15.92
CA ASN A 46 -20.87 5.63 -16.79
C ASN A 46 -20.83 4.43 -17.75
N SER A 47 -19.65 4.03 -18.22
CA SER A 47 -19.45 2.81 -19.01
C SER A 47 -19.77 1.56 -18.17
N LEU A 48 -19.25 1.48 -16.94
CA LEU A 48 -19.57 0.40 -16.00
C LEU A 48 -21.07 0.32 -15.71
N LYS A 49 -21.72 1.45 -15.43
CA LYS A 49 -23.18 1.53 -15.27
C LYS A 49 -23.91 0.88 -16.44
N SER A 50 -23.55 1.27 -17.67
CA SER A 50 -24.22 0.78 -18.88
C SER A 50 -24.04 -0.73 -19.04
N TYR A 51 -22.82 -1.25 -18.87
CA TYR A 51 -22.56 -2.68 -19.00
C TYR A 51 -23.17 -3.52 -17.88
N ILE A 52 -23.15 -3.07 -16.62
CA ILE A 52 -23.78 -3.80 -15.52
C ILE A 52 -25.29 -3.91 -15.74
N GLU A 53 -25.95 -2.82 -16.15
CA GLU A 53 -27.39 -2.82 -16.46
C GLU A 53 -27.72 -3.72 -17.67
N GLU A 54 -26.88 -3.73 -18.70
CA GLU A 54 -27.02 -4.59 -19.87
C GLU A 54 -26.82 -6.08 -19.53
N LEU A 55 -25.70 -6.43 -18.90
CA LEU A 55 -25.30 -7.80 -18.60
C LEU A 55 -26.21 -8.47 -17.56
N SER A 56 -26.77 -7.70 -16.63
CA SER A 56 -27.77 -8.18 -15.67
C SER A 56 -29.19 -8.29 -16.25
N GLY A 57 -29.41 -7.90 -17.51
CA GLY A 57 -30.76 -7.87 -18.10
C GLY A 57 -31.72 -6.92 -17.38
N GLY A 58 -31.19 -5.90 -16.69
CA GLY A 58 -31.95 -4.95 -15.89
C GLY A 58 -32.29 -5.41 -14.45
N GLU A 59 -31.77 -6.55 -14.00
CA GLU A 59 -31.92 -7.00 -12.61
C GLU A 59 -31.11 -6.15 -11.62
N LEU A 60 -30.03 -5.52 -12.09
CA LEU A 60 -29.24 -4.54 -11.35
C LEU A 60 -29.47 -3.14 -11.92
N GLN A 61 -29.83 -2.18 -11.06
CA GLN A 61 -29.93 -0.76 -11.43
C GLN A 61 -28.79 0.02 -10.81
N VAL A 62 -28.01 0.71 -11.64
CA VAL A 62 -26.78 1.34 -11.19
C VAL A 62 -26.98 2.83 -10.92
N ILE A 63 -26.47 3.28 -9.77
CA ILE A 63 -26.40 4.69 -9.37
C ILE A 63 -24.93 5.07 -9.37
N VAL A 64 -24.54 5.97 -10.28
CA VAL A 64 -23.21 6.59 -10.26
C VAL A 64 -23.19 7.64 -9.16
N ASP A 65 -22.20 7.56 -8.29
CA ASP A 65 -21.94 8.57 -7.28
C ASP A 65 -21.71 9.94 -7.92
N ASN A 66 -22.50 10.93 -7.51
CA ASN A 66 -22.39 12.29 -8.02
C ASN A 66 -21.20 13.08 -7.44
N GLN A 67 -20.54 12.53 -6.43
CA GLN A 67 -19.32 13.07 -5.85
C GLN A 67 -18.06 12.42 -6.44
N ALA A 68 -18.19 11.31 -7.17
CA ALA A 68 -17.05 10.62 -7.78
C ALA A 68 -16.65 11.25 -9.14
N PRO A 69 -15.36 11.19 -9.52
CA PRO A 69 -14.24 10.71 -8.69
C PRO A 69 -13.88 11.73 -7.59
N ALA A 70 -13.67 11.25 -6.37
CA ALA A 70 -13.17 12.06 -5.26
C ALA A 70 -12.79 11.18 -4.06
N ALA A 71 -11.80 11.64 -3.29
CA ALA A 71 -11.43 11.02 -2.02
C ALA A 71 -12.63 10.85 -1.07
N GLY A 72 -12.63 9.76 -0.29
CA GLY A 72 -13.72 9.39 0.63
C GLY A 72 -14.72 8.41 0.02
N GLU A 73 -14.38 7.81 -1.12
CA GLU A 73 -15.10 6.75 -1.83
C GLU A 73 -15.45 5.58 -0.91
N GLY A 74 -14.52 5.12 -0.06
CA GLY A 74 -14.78 4.07 0.92
C GLY A 74 -15.90 4.43 1.92
N TRP A 75 -15.93 5.68 2.39
CA TRP A 75 -16.99 6.14 3.30
C TRP A 75 -18.34 6.27 2.60
N ARG A 76 -18.35 6.82 1.39
CA ARG A 76 -19.59 6.95 0.59
C ARG A 76 -20.15 5.58 0.21
N SER A 77 -19.28 4.63 -0.12
CA SER A 77 -19.65 3.24 -0.39
C SER A 77 -20.22 2.56 0.86
N ILE A 78 -19.83 2.95 2.07
CA ILE A 78 -20.41 2.45 3.32
C ILE A 78 -21.77 3.09 3.63
N GLU A 79 -21.90 4.41 3.55
CA GLU A 79 -23.09 5.14 4.04
C GLU A 79 -24.33 5.02 3.14
N VAL A 80 -24.16 4.79 1.84
CA VAL A 80 -25.28 4.73 0.90
C VAL A 80 -26.26 3.60 1.24
N THR A 81 -27.55 3.78 0.96
CA THR A 81 -28.60 2.78 1.28
C THR A 81 -28.85 1.77 0.17
N SER A 82 -27.97 1.68 -0.85
CA SER A 82 -28.10 0.71 -1.93
C SER A 82 -27.85 -0.72 -1.45
N ASP A 83 -28.39 -1.70 -2.19
CA ASP A 83 -28.24 -3.13 -1.86
C ASP A 83 -26.78 -3.58 -1.99
N VAL A 84 -26.09 -3.07 -3.01
CA VAL A 84 -24.68 -3.32 -3.30
C VAL A 84 -23.95 -1.99 -3.44
N SER A 85 -22.71 -1.93 -2.98
CA SER A 85 -21.78 -0.85 -3.32
C SER A 85 -20.52 -1.40 -4.00
N VAL A 86 -20.08 -0.71 -5.05
CA VAL A 86 -18.83 -0.98 -5.75
C VAL A 86 -17.88 0.17 -5.48
N ASP A 87 -16.75 -0.13 -4.86
CA ASP A 87 -15.71 0.83 -4.52
C ASP A 87 -14.48 0.64 -5.42
N LEU A 88 -14.18 1.64 -6.25
CA LEU A 88 -13.02 1.63 -7.15
C LEU A 88 -11.90 2.48 -6.55
N ALA A 89 -10.86 1.83 -6.03
CA ALA A 89 -9.73 2.53 -5.42
C ALA A 89 -8.44 1.72 -5.52
N ALA A 90 -7.30 2.37 -5.28
CA ALA A 90 -6.03 1.68 -5.11
C ALA A 90 -6.05 0.88 -3.79
N SER A 91 -5.15 -0.10 -3.68
CA SER A 91 -5.03 -0.89 -2.45
C SER A 91 -4.57 -0.01 -1.28
N ASP A 92 -5.43 0.12 -0.27
CA ASP A 92 -5.21 0.92 0.93
C ASP A 92 -5.66 0.13 2.18
N ALA A 93 -4.74 -0.11 3.11
CA ALA A 93 -5.03 -0.91 4.30
C ALA A 93 -6.08 -0.26 5.23
N GLY A 94 -6.15 1.06 5.27
CA GLY A 94 -7.13 1.84 6.01
C GLY A 94 -8.52 1.72 5.42
N ASN A 95 -8.64 1.91 4.09
CA ASN A 95 -9.90 1.70 3.38
C ASN A 95 -10.38 0.26 3.57
N TYR A 96 -9.50 -0.74 3.41
CA TYR A 96 -9.86 -2.15 3.62
C TYR A 96 -10.38 -2.41 5.03
N LEU A 97 -9.71 -1.90 6.06
CA LEU A 97 -10.17 -2.05 7.44
C LEU A 97 -11.54 -1.40 7.64
N GLN A 98 -11.79 -0.24 7.04
CA GLN A 98 -13.06 0.48 7.14
C GLN A 98 -14.21 -0.28 6.45
N LEU A 99 -14.01 -0.70 5.21
CA LEU A 99 -14.98 -1.50 4.45
C LEU A 99 -15.29 -2.82 5.16
N ALA A 100 -14.25 -3.54 5.60
CA ALA A 100 -14.39 -4.82 6.31
C ALA A 100 -15.13 -4.65 7.64
N THR A 101 -14.83 -3.61 8.41
CA THR A 101 -15.53 -3.31 9.66
C THR A 101 -17.01 -3.06 9.41
N SER A 102 -17.36 -2.34 8.34
CA SER A 102 -18.75 -2.05 8.01
C SER A 102 -19.52 -3.30 7.54
N THR A 103 -18.91 -4.09 6.66
CA THR A 103 -19.52 -5.30 6.08
C THR A 103 -19.71 -6.43 7.09
N VAL A 104 -18.80 -6.60 8.06
CA VAL A 104 -18.96 -7.59 9.15
C VAL A 104 -20.12 -7.21 10.09
N ASN A 105 -20.42 -5.91 10.22
CA ASN A 105 -21.48 -5.41 11.10
C ASN A 105 -22.80 -5.10 10.37
N SER A 106 -22.94 -5.48 9.10
CA SER A 106 -24.14 -5.22 8.30
C SER A 106 -24.39 -6.28 7.22
N ASP A 107 -25.62 -6.32 6.72
CA ASP A 107 -25.99 -7.19 5.57
C ASP A 107 -25.55 -6.59 4.22
N LYS A 108 -24.93 -5.41 4.23
CA LYS A 108 -24.51 -4.72 3.01
C LYS A 108 -23.45 -5.53 2.26
N GLN A 109 -23.64 -5.65 0.95
CA GLN A 109 -22.63 -6.21 0.06
C GLN A 109 -21.74 -5.10 -0.48
N ILE A 110 -20.43 -5.28 -0.36
CA ILE A 110 -19.43 -4.41 -0.98
C ILE A 110 -18.57 -5.24 -1.92
N VAL A 111 -18.38 -4.73 -3.15
CA VAL A 111 -17.42 -5.23 -4.13
C VAL A 111 -16.31 -4.21 -4.25
N PHE A 112 -15.06 -4.65 -4.10
CA PHE A 112 -13.90 -3.79 -4.27
C PHE A 112 -13.28 -3.97 -5.65
N VAL A 113 -12.98 -2.90 -6.36
CA VAL A 113 -12.27 -2.97 -7.65
C VAL A 113 -10.89 -2.37 -7.44
N ASN A 114 -9.88 -3.24 -7.43
CA ASN A 114 -8.49 -2.84 -7.25
C ASN A 114 -7.95 -2.25 -8.55
N ILE A 115 -7.91 -0.92 -8.62
CA ILE A 115 -7.38 -0.17 -9.77
C ILE A 115 -5.84 -0.12 -9.80
N GLY A 116 -5.18 -0.60 -8.73
CA GLY A 116 -3.72 -0.71 -8.65
C GLY A 116 -3.20 -2.08 -9.11
N ASP A 117 -1.88 -2.17 -9.32
CA ASP A 117 -1.17 -3.40 -9.70
C ASP A 117 -0.83 -4.31 -8.50
N TYR A 118 -1.16 -3.87 -7.29
CA TYR A 118 -0.95 -4.65 -6.08
C TYR A 118 -1.74 -5.96 -6.11
N ASP A 119 -1.06 -7.10 -6.10
CA ASP A 119 -1.70 -8.41 -6.19
C ASP A 119 -2.35 -8.84 -4.87
N LEU A 120 -3.69 -8.82 -4.81
CA LEU A 120 -4.47 -9.28 -3.65
C LEU A 120 -4.54 -10.81 -3.49
N ASP A 121 -4.17 -11.59 -4.52
CA ASP A 121 -4.14 -13.05 -4.43
C ASP A 121 -2.78 -13.60 -3.98
N ASN A 122 -1.76 -12.74 -3.87
CA ASN A 122 -0.48 -13.15 -3.29
C ASN A 122 -0.55 -13.10 -1.75
N HIS A 123 -0.77 -14.25 -1.13
CA HIS A 123 -0.93 -14.42 0.32
C HIS A 123 0.33 -14.12 1.15
N THR A 124 1.48 -13.87 0.52
CA THR A 124 2.70 -13.43 1.22
C THR A 124 2.82 -11.91 1.26
N ASN A 125 1.94 -11.19 0.58
CA ASN A 125 1.97 -9.75 0.50
C ASN A 125 1.62 -9.10 1.85
N PHE A 126 2.29 -7.99 2.11
CA PHE A 126 2.00 -7.06 3.18
C PHE A 126 1.60 -5.72 2.58
N LEU A 127 0.44 -5.20 2.96
CA LEU A 127 -0.04 -3.89 2.56
C LEU A 127 0.23 -2.94 3.71
N ARG A 128 1.23 -2.09 3.55
CA ARG A 128 1.55 -1.03 4.51
C ARG A 128 0.37 -0.06 4.57
N ARG A 129 0.10 0.53 5.75
CA ARG A 129 -0.81 1.68 5.87
C ARG A 129 -0.41 2.74 4.84
N ALA A 130 -1.38 3.29 4.11
CA ALA A 130 -1.13 4.44 3.26
C ALA A 130 -1.01 5.68 4.15
N TRP A 131 0.04 6.49 3.93
CA TRP A 131 0.40 7.52 4.91
C TRP A 131 -0.18 8.89 4.59
N ASP A 132 -0.85 9.02 3.45
CA ASP A 132 -1.71 10.11 3.01
C ASP A 132 -3.21 9.82 3.25
N ASP A 133 -3.53 8.69 3.88
CA ASP A 133 -4.93 8.30 4.09
C ASP A 133 -5.65 9.17 5.13
N ASN A 134 -6.92 9.49 4.83
CA ASN A 134 -7.86 10.06 5.80
C ASN A 134 -8.59 8.95 6.59
N TYR A 135 -8.21 7.68 6.37
CA TYR A 135 -8.93 6.50 6.84
C TYR A 135 -8.40 5.95 8.16
N SER A 136 -7.11 6.12 8.45
CA SER A 136 -6.44 5.37 9.51
C SER A 136 -5.92 6.24 10.64
N ASN A 137 -6.02 5.75 11.87
CA ASN A 137 -5.39 6.37 13.03
C ASN A 137 -3.94 5.87 13.22
N GLU A 138 -3.20 6.48 14.15
CA GLU A 138 -1.80 6.17 14.47
C GLU A 138 -1.54 4.70 14.86
N SER A 139 -2.58 3.95 15.23
CA SER A 139 -2.44 2.56 15.66
C SER A 139 -2.35 1.58 14.50
N LEU A 140 -2.77 1.94 13.28
CA LEU A 140 -2.66 1.05 12.13
C LEU A 140 -1.24 1.13 11.54
N ALA A 141 -0.61 -0.02 11.31
CA ALA A 141 0.67 -0.11 10.61
C ALA A 141 0.51 -0.71 9.20
N GLY A 142 -0.47 -1.59 9.01
CA GLY A 142 -0.79 -2.20 7.73
C GLY A 142 -1.54 -3.52 7.91
N MET A 143 -1.48 -4.38 6.89
CA MET A 143 -2.25 -5.61 6.80
C MET A 143 -1.46 -6.71 6.09
N LYS A 144 -1.52 -7.93 6.62
CA LYS A 144 -0.98 -9.14 6.01
C LYS A 144 -2.07 -9.81 5.18
N ASP A 145 -1.71 -10.36 4.03
CA ASP A 145 -2.63 -11.11 3.17
C ASP A 145 -3.98 -10.38 2.96
N PRO A 146 -3.94 -9.15 2.38
CA PRO A 146 -5.11 -8.27 2.32
C PRO A 146 -6.28 -8.86 1.53
N GLY A 147 -6.04 -9.69 0.52
CA GLY A 147 -7.11 -10.36 -0.20
C GLY A 147 -7.85 -11.38 0.66
N THR A 148 -7.15 -12.17 1.49
CA THR A 148 -7.79 -13.05 2.47
C THR A 148 -8.55 -12.24 3.52
N PHE A 149 -8.00 -11.12 4.00
CA PHE A 149 -8.69 -10.23 4.93
C PHE A 149 -10.03 -9.72 4.36
N LEU A 150 -10.04 -9.21 3.12
CA LEU A 150 -11.26 -8.76 2.44
C LEU A 150 -12.27 -9.89 2.27
N LYS A 151 -11.83 -11.05 1.76
CA LYS A 151 -12.71 -12.22 1.56
C LYS A 151 -13.32 -12.70 2.87
N ASN A 152 -12.56 -12.76 3.96
CA ASN A 152 -13.08 -13.14 5.28
C ASN A 152 -14.15 -12.17 5.79
N ALA A 153 -14.05 -10.88 5.44
CA ALA A 153 -15.06 -9.87 5.74
C ALA A 153 -16.29 -9.91 4.80
N GLY A 154 -16.29 -10.79 3.79
CA GLY A 154 -17.34 -10.89 2.78
C GLY A 154 -17.21 -9.88 1.63
N ILE A 155 -16.03 -9.27 1.46
CA ILE A 155 -15.72 -8.36 0.36
C ILE A 155 -14.97 -9.14 -0.72
N PHE A 156 -15.63 -9.32 -1.85
CA PHE A 156 -15.02 -9.87 -3.06
C PHE A 156 -14.49 -8.73 -3.93
N TYR A 157 -13.48 -9.03 -4.75
CA TYR A 157 -12.78 -8.01 -5.49
C TYR A 157 -12.46 -8.40 -6.94
N VAL A 158 -12.34 -7.37 -7.78
CA VAL A 158 -11.94 -7.41 -9.19
C VAL A 158 -10.53 -6.81 -9.30
N GLN A 159 -9.66 -7.37 -10.13
CA GLN A 159 -8.26 -6.91 -10.29
C GLN A 159 -7.90 -6.60 -11.76
N PRO A 160 -8.48 -5.53 -12.34
CA PRO A 160 -8.28 -5.20 -13.76
C PRO A 160 -6.80 -5.03 -14.18
N ALA A 161 -5.93 -4.54 -13.30
CA ALA A 161 -4.51 -4.38 -13.59
C ALA A 161 -3.78 -5.71 -13.94
N LYS A 162 -4.28 -6.85 -13.44
CA LYS A 162 -3.71 -8.18 -13.77
C LYS A 162 -4.01 -8.59 -15.20
N GLU A 163 -5.20 -8.26 -15.69
CA GLU A 163 -5.72 -8.70 -16.98
C GLU A 163 -5.41 -7.71 -18.10
N PHE A 164 -5.31 -6.42 -17.73
CA PHE A 164 -4.99 -5.31 -18.62
C PHE A 164 -3.70 -4.59 -18.19
N PRO A 165 -2.54 -5.27 -18.11
CA PRO A 165 -1.30 -4.65 -17.63
C PRO A 165 -0.81 -3.50 -18.53
N ASN A 166 -1.21 -3.46 -19.80
CA ASN A 166 -0.88 -2.35 -20.71
C ASN A 166 -1.64 -1.06 -20.38
N ASN A 167 -2.71 -1.14 -19.57
CA ASN A 167 -3.48 0.01 -19.13
C ASN A 167 -2.96 0.58 -17.80
N VAL A 168 -1.89 0.01 -17.26
CA VAL A 168 -1.27 0.41 -15.99
C VAL A 168 -0.04 1.28 -16.25
N HIS A 169 0.04 2.42 -15.57
CA HIS A 169 1.23 3.26 -15.50
C HIS A 169 1.45 3.71 -14.05
N ASP A 170 2.70 3.72 -13.61
CA ASP A 170 3.06 4.06 -12.22
C ASP A 170 2.26 3.28 -11.14
N GLY A 171 1.95 2.01 -11.43
CA GLY A 171 1.30 1.08 -10.50
C GLY A 171 -0.22 1.20 -10.42
N VAL A 172 -0.85 2.06 -11.22
CA VAL A 172 -2.31 2.23 -11.27
C VAL A 172 -2.83 2.25 -12.70
N ILE A 173 -4.11 1.91 -12.89
CA ILE A 173 -4.78 2.10 -14.19
C ILE A 173 -4.69 3.58 -14.58
N SER A 174 -4.20 3.82 -15.79
CA SER A 174 -3.95 5.17 -16.31
C SER A 174 -4.63 5.42 -17.65
N ASN A 175 -5.34 4.43 -18.20
CA ASN A 175 -5.97 4.51 -19.52
C ASN A 175 -7.42 4.04 -19.48
N TYR A 176 -8.29 4.81 -20.12
CA TYR A 176 -9.66 4.39 -20.39
C TYR A 176 -9.69 3.31 -21.47
N ASP A 177 -10.39 2.20 -21.21
CA ASP A 177 -10.55 1.09 -22.15
C ASP A 177 -11.93 0.45 -22.01
N GLU A 178 -12.70 0.38 -23.10
CA GLU A 178 -14.05 -0.20 -23.10
C GLU A 178 -14.05 -1.70 -22.83
N GLU A 179 -13.06 -2.45 -23.33
CA GLU A 179 -13.03 -3.90 -23.14
C GLU A 179 -12.72 -4.22 -21.67
N MET A 180 -11.80 -3.45 -21.06
CA MET A 180 -11.54 -3.50 -19.63
C MET A 180 -12.79 -3.17 -18.82
N ASN A 181 -13.49 -2.08 -19.14
CA ASN A 181 -14.71 -1.70 -18.43
C ASN A 181 -15.79 -2.78 -18.52
N LYS A 182 -15.95 -3.40 -19.70
CA LYS A 182 -16.90 -4.49 -19.89
C LYS A 182 -16.54 -5.73 -19.05
N GLN A 183 -15.24 -6.06 -18.95
CA GLN A 183 -14.77 -7.17 -18.12
C GLN A 183 -14.99 -6.89 -16.63
N ILE A 184 -14.63 -5.70 -16.15
CA ILE A 184 -14.92 -5.27 -14.77
C ILE A 184 -16.41 -5.39 -14.47
N ALA A 185 -17.27 -4.89 -15.36
CA ALA A 185 -18.73 -4.97 -15.22
C ALA A 185 -19.24 -6.42 -15.14
N GLN A 186 -18.70 -7.33 -15.98
CA GLN A 186 -19.06 -8.74 -15.95
C GLN A 186 -18.69 -9.39 -14.61
N GLU A 187 -17.48 -9.16 -14.10
CA GLU A 187 -17.05 -9.70 -12.81
C GLU A 187 -17.88 -9.14 -11.65
N ILE A 188 -18.24 -7.86 -11.67
CA ILE A 188 -19.17 -7.28 -10.69
C ILE A 188 -20.52 -8.00 -10.71
N VAL A 189 -21.10 -8.20 -11.89
CA VAL A 189 -22.39 -8.92 -12.03
C VAL A 189 -22.27 -10.34 -11.48
N ASP A 190 -21.20 -11.05 -11.80
CA ASP A 190 -20.97 -12.41 -11.32
C ASP A 190 -20.80 -12.47 -9.79
N ILE A 191 -20.04 -11.54 -9.19
CA ILE A 191 -19.89 -11.42 -7.74
C ILE A 191 -21.23 -11.12 -7.05
N VAL A 192 -22.03 -10.20 -7.60
CA VAL A 192 -23.34 -9.84 -7.03
C VAL A 192 -24.32 -11.00 -7.10
N ASN A 193 -24.31 -11.77 -8.18
CA ASN A 193 -25.23 -12.88 -8.38
C ASN A 193 -24.83 -14.15 -7.61
N THR A 194 -23.53 -14.33 -7.34
CA THR A 194 -23.01 -15.50 -6.59
C THR A 194 -22.88 -15.25 -5.10
N HIS A 195 -23.22 -14.05 -4.61
CA HIS A 195 -23.10 -13.68 -3.21
C HIS A 195 -23.91 -14.61 -2.30
N GLY A 196 -23.19 -15.34 -1.43
CA GLY A 196 -23.76 -16.20 -0.41
C GLY A 196 -23.81 -15.52 0.97
N ASN A 197 -24.64 -16.05 1.86
CA ASN A 197 -24.71 -15.63 3.26
C ASN A 197 -23.62 -16.33 4.10
N ASP A 198 -22.36 -16.20 3.68
CA ASP A 198 -21.25 -16.76 4.44
C ASP A 198 -21.03 -15.98 5.74
N GLU A 199 -20.49 -16.67 6.75
CA GLU A 199 -20.14 -16.03 8.01
C GLU A 199 -18.99 -15.04 7.78
N LYS A 200 -19.27 -13.74 7.98
CA LYS A 200 -18.30 -12.67 7.85
C LYS A 200 -17.52 -12.51 9.15
N THR A 201 -16.20 -12.41 9.07
CA THR A 201 -15.33 -12.20 10.24
C THR A 201 -14.29 -11.13 9.97
N LEU A 202 -14.10 -10.25 10.96
CA LEU A 202 -12.98 -9.33 10.94
C LEU A 202 -11.72 -10.08 11.39
N SER A 203 -10.81 -10.35 10.46
CA SER A 203 -9.61 -11.13 10.72
C SER A 203 -8.53 -10.29 11.40
N ASP A 204 -8.72 -9.94 12.66
CA ASP A 204 -7.81 -9.06 13.44
C ASP A 204 -6.35 -9.55 13.42
N ALA A 205 -6.12 -10.87 13.31
CA ALA A 205 -4.78 -11.46 13.21
C ALA A 205 -4.01 -11.06 11.92
N LEU A 206 -4.73 -10.61 10.89
CA LEU A 206 -4.17 -10.10 9.64
C LEU A 206 -3.91 -8.59 9.70
N VAL A 207 -4.48 -7.87 10.68
CA VAL A 207 -4.24 -6.44 10.87
C VAL A 207 -2.99 -6.24 11.72
N THR A 208 -2.08 -5.38 11.25
CA THR A 208 -0.83 -5.06 11.96
C THR A 208 -0.98 -3.71 12.64
N HIS A 209 -0.71 -3.68 13.95
CA HIS A 209 -0.88 -2.51 14.79
C HIS A 209 0.43 -2.00 15.40
N ASN A 210 0.47 -0.70 15.68
CA ASN A 210 1.44 -0.07 16.55
C ASN A 210 0.98 -0.21 18.00
N ILE A 211 1.63 -1.10 18.76
CA ILE A 211 1.47 -1.24 20.22
C ILE A 211 2.10 -0.03 20.92
N ILE A 212 3.29 0.39 20.49
CA ILE A 212 3.89 1.65 20.91
C ILE A 212 3.40 2.77 19.99
N LYS A 213 2.98 3.89 20.58
CA LYS A 213 2.61 5.07 19.80
C LYS A 213 3.80 5.59 18.96
N PRO A 214 3.61 5.88 17.66
CA PRO A 214 4.63 6.44 16.79
C PRO A 214 5.32 7.68 17.36
N SER A 215 4.59 8.56 18.05
CA SER A 215 5.15 9.72 18.75
C SER A 215 6.26 9.40 19.76
N VAL A 216 6.23 8.22 20.39
CA VAL A 216 7.26 7.81 21.35
C VAL A 216 8.56 7.48 20.63
N MET A 217 8.48 6.76 19.51
CA MET A 217 9.63 6.52 18.62
C MET A 217 10.12 7.84 18.02
N ALA A 218 9.22 8.67 17.47
CA ALA A 218 9.57 9.95 16.85
C ALA A 218 10.31 10.87 17.83
N LYS A 219 9.90 10.92 19.11
CA LYS A 219 10.61 11.68 20.14
C LYS A 219 12.04 11.18 20.36
N ALA A 220 12.24 9.86 20.43
CA ALA A 220 13.58 9.29 20.56
C ALA A 220 14.44 9.59 19.32
N SER A 221 13.86 9.50 18.11
CA SER A 221 14.50 9.93 16.87
C SER A 221 14.92 11.41 16.91
N GLN A 222 14.04 12.31 17.37
CA GLN A 222 14.38 13.73 17.53
C GLN A 222 15.53 13.96 18.52
N GLU A 223 15.57 13.21 19.62
CA GLU A 223 16.64 13.31 20.61
C GLU A 223 18.00 12.91 20.01
N LEU A 224 18.05 11.84 19.21
CA LEU A 224 19.25 11.46 18.46
C LEU A 224 19.67 12.57 17.50
N ILE A 225 18.76 13.07 16.66
CA ILE A 225 19.09 14.12 15.67
C ILE A 225 19.58 15.41 16.34
N LYS A 226 19.03 15.79 17.49
CA LYS A 226 19.44 16.99 18.23
C LYS A 226 20.77 16.81 18.99
N SER A 227 21.13 15.58 19.34
CA SER A 227 22.33 15.30 20.13
C SER A 227 23.63 15.57 19.37
N ASN A 228 23.60 15.48 18.03
CA ASN A 228 24.80 15.42 17.18
C ASN A 228 25.79 14.30 17.59
N ASP A 229 25.28 13.25 18.24
CA ASP A 229 26.07 12.09 18.63
C ASP A 229 26.41 11.26 17.40
N LYS A 230 27.68 11.29 17.01
CA LYS A 230 28.20 10.54 15.86
C LYS A 230 28.63 9.12 16.19
N GLU A 231 28.81 8.83 17.49
CA GLU A 231 29.22 7.52 17.99
C GLU A 231 28.02 6.68 18.44
N MET A 232 26.81 7.27 18.40
CA MET A 232 25.55 6.61 18.75
C MET A 232 25.59 5.95 20.13
N LYS A 233 26.16 6.64 21.12
CA LYS A 233 26.35 6.15 22.51
C LYS A 233 25.16 6.43 23.42
N GLY A 234 24.04 6.87 22.85
CA GLY A 234 22.83 7.18 23.59
C GLY A 234 22.39 6.08 24.56
N PRO A 235 21.55 6.48 25.51
CA PRO A 235 20.14 6.32 25.21
C PRO A 235 19.54 7.58 24.59
N TYR A 236 18.52 7.39 23.76
CA TYR A 236 17.67 8.45 23.24
C TYR A 236 16.24 8.20 23.73
N GLY A 237 15.75 9.07 24.59
CA GLY A 237 14.59 8.84 25.41
C GLY A 237 14.79 7.63 26.34
N ASN A 238 13.93 6.63 26.19
CA ASN A 238 13.95 5.40 26.98
C ASN A 238 14.61 4.22 26.24
N TYR A 239 15.24 4.46 25.08
CA TYR A 239 15.77 3.40 24.23
C TYR A 239 17.27 3.51 24.09
N THR A 240 17.94 2.36 24.13
CA THR A 240 19.32 2.24 23.63
C THR A 240 19.37 2.52 22.13
N SER A 241 20.54 2.81 21.60
CA SER A 241 20.75 3.03 20.16
C SER A 241 20.31 1.82 19.32
N ALA A 242 20.58 0.59 19.78
CA ALA A 242 20.11 -0.63 19.14
C ALA A 242 18.57 -0.74 19.15
N GLN A 243 17.91 -0.44 20.28
CA GLN A 243 16.45 -0.45 20.34
C GLN A 243 15.80 0.61 19.46
N LEU A 244 16.39 1.81 19.37
CA LEU A 244 15.91 2.85 18.46
C LEU A 244 16.06 2.42 17.00
N LEU A 245 17.18 1.79 16.63
CA LEU A 245 17.36 1.21 15.31
C LEU A 245 16.27 0.17 15.01
N TYR A 246 16.00 -0.74 15.96
CA TYR A 246 14.95 -1.76 15.79
C TYR A 246 13.56 -1.16 15.58
N LEU A 247 13.18 -0.17 16.40
CA LEU A 247 11.87 0.49 16.32
C LEU A 247 11.69 1.22 15.00
N THR A 248 12.67 2.03 14.61
CA THR A 248 12.60 2.78 13.35
C THR A 248 12.63 1.84 12.14
N SER A 249 13.41 0.76 12.18
CA SER A 249 13.42 -0.29 11.15
C SER A 249 12.06 -1.01 11.03
N SER A 250 11.46 -1.37 12.16
CA SER A 250 10.14 -2.02 12.20
C SER A 250 9.04 -1.12 11.68
N TYR A 251 9.07 0.15 12.07
CA TYR A 251 8.16 1.18 11.57
C TYR A 251 8.33 1.40 10.08
N LEU A 252 9.57 1.54 9.58
CA LEU A 252 9.85 1.74 8.15
C LEU A 252 9.45 0.55 7.30
N ASN A 253 9.66 -0.69 7.74
CA ASN A 253 9.22 -1.87 6.96
C ASN A 253 7.71 -2.15 7.12
N GLY A 254 7.07 -1.64 8.17
CA GLY A 254 5.61 -1.72 8.34
C GLY A 254 5.16 -2.86 9.23
N ASN A 255 6.08 -3.51 9.94
CA ASN A 255 5.76 -4.56 10.90
C ASN A 255 5.03 -4.07 12.16
N GLY A 256 4.74 -2.77 12.24
CA GLY A 256 4.24 -2.12 13.43
C GLY A 256 5.32 -1.88 14.47
N LEU A 257 4.98 -1.07 15.47
CA LEU A 257 5.82 -0.77 16.61
C LEU A 257 5.41 -1.63 17.81
N ASP A 258 6.32 -2.46 18.32
CA ASP A 258 6.13 -3.19 19.58
C ASP A 258 7.10 -2.70 20.65
N VAL A 259 6.88 -3.13 21.91
CA VAL A 259 7.83 -2.92 22.99
C VAL A 259 9.12 -3.68 22.67
N PRO A 260 10.23 -2.98 22.38
CA PRO A 260 11.43 -3.66 21.93
C PRO A 260 12.02 -4.43 23.10
N ARG A 261 12.39 -5.68 22.85
CA ARG A 261 13.24 -6.42 23.78
C ARG A 261 14.63 -5.76 23.86
N TYR A 262 15.48 -6.31 24.71
CA TYR A 262 16.89 -5.93 24.71
C TYR A 262 17.57 -6.49 23.45
N PHE A 263 18.41 -5.65 22.82
CA PHE A 263 19.28 -6.01 21.72
C PHE A 263 20.69 -5.57 22.07
N ASP A 264 21.67 -6.44 21.84
CA ASP A 264 23.08 -6.08 22.02
C ASP A 264 23.52 -5.03 21.00
N GLU A 265 24.55 -4.27 21.36
CA GLU A 265 25.28 -3.39 20.45
C GLU A 265 25.96 -4.19 19.31
N PRO A 266 26.26 -3.53 18.17
CA PRO A 266 27.10 -4.12 17.14
C PRO A 266 28.47 -4.52 17.71
N GLU A 267 29.13 -5.55 17.15
CA GLU A 267 30.43 -6.02 17.64
C GLU A 267 31.57 -5.14 17.17
N ASP A 268 31.58 -4.87 15.87
CA ASP A 268 32.60 -4.09 15.19
C ASP A 268 31.92 -3.24 14.11
N PRO A 269 31.10 -2.25 14.53
CA PRO A 269 30.33 -1.46 13.60
C PRO A 269 31.26 -0.74 12.63
N MET A 270 31.00 -0.95 11.34
CA MET A 270 31.76 -0.29 10.29
C MET A 270 31.63 1.21 10.47
N GLY A 271 32.76 1.92 10.60
CA GLY A 271 32.71 3.36 10.89
C GLY A 271 32.10 4.21 9.77
N ILE A 272 32.08 3.71 8.53
CA ILE A 272 31.76 4.48 7.31
C ILE A 272 30.96 3.62 6.32
N SER A 273 29.97 4.17 5.63
CA SER A 273 29.32 3.46 4.50
C SER A 273 30.16 3.50 3.22
N PHE A 274 30.12 2.42 2.44
CA PHE A 274 30.79 2.29 1.14
C PHE A 274 29.78 2.16 0.00
N MET A 275 30.04 2.84 -1.12
CA MET A 275 29.20 2.84 -2.32
C MET A 275 27.73 3.27 -2.10
N ALA A 276 27.41 3.82 -0.93
CA ALA A 276 26.10 4.36 -0.64
C ALA A 276 25.80 5.57 -1.55
N LYS A 277 24.57 5.59 -2.10
CA LYS A 277 24.03 6.67 -2.94
C LYS A 277 23.82 7.93 -2.10
N ASP A 278 23.74 9.08 -2.77
CA ASP A 278 23.43 10.36 -2.10
C ASP A 278 21.93 10.47 -1.75
N THR A 279 21.08 9.75 -2.46
CA THR A 279 19.63 9.70 -2.22
C THR A 279 19.13 8.27 -2.35
N TYR A 280 18.07 7.98 -1.60
CA TYR A 280 17.33 6.73 -1.66
C TYR A 280 15.84 7.04 -1.67
N SER A 281 15.06 6.25 -2.41
CA SER A 281 13.60 6.33 -2.35
C SER A 281 13.09 5.85 -1.00
N VAL A 282 11.87 6.23 -0.63
CA VAL A 282 11.23 5.71 0.58
C VAL A 282 11.11 4.17 0.55
N TYR A 283 10.88 3.59 -0.62
CA TYR A 283 10.81 2.14 -0.81
C TYR A 283 12.16 1.46 -0.54
N ASP A 284 13.27 2.12 -0.85
CA ASP A 284 14.60 1.63 -0.46
C ASP A 284 14.74 1.61 1.07
N TYR A 285 14.28 2.66 1.76
CA TYR A 285 14.28 2.69 3.23
C TYR A 285 13.37 1.62 3.85
N PHE A 286 12.23 1.32 3.23
CA PHE A 286 11.36 0.23 3.69
C PHE A 286 12.09 -1.12 3.60
N LYS A 287 12.76 -1.40 2.47
CA LYS A 287 13.57 -2.61 2.28
C LYS A 287 14.74 -2.68 3.26
N MET A 288 15.51 -1.60 3.41
CA MET A 288 16.61 -1.53 4.37
C MET A 288 16.12 -1.74 5.81
N GLY A 289 14.99 -1.14 6.19
CA GLY A 289 14.35 -1.38 7.48
C GLY A 289 13.96 -2.84 7.68
N GLY A 290 13.53 -3.52 6.61
CA GLY A 290 13.25 -4.96 6.66
C GLY A 290 14.49 -5.79 6.94
N ILE A 291 15.56 -5.56 6.18
CA ILE A 291 16.86 -6.25 6.35
C ILE A 291 17.38 -6.07 7.78
N VAL A 292 17.38 -4.83 8.29
CA VAL A 292 17.87 -4.54 9.65
C VAL A 292 17.01 -5.25 10.70
N ARG A 293 15.68 -5.12 10.62
CA ARG A 293 14.79 -5.76 11.59
C ARG A 293 14.98 -7.27 11.62
N GLU A 294 15.00 -7.91 10.45
CA GLU A 294 15.12 -9.36 10.33
C GLU A 294 16.45 -9.84 10.90
N TYR A 295 17.55 -9.17 10.57
CA TYR A 295 18.86 -9.43 11.18
C TYR A 295 18.80 -9.33 12.72
N MET A 296 18.20 -8.27 13.25
CA MET A 296 18.12 -8.07 14.70
C MET A 296 17.26 -9.14 15.37
N ASP A 297 16.13 -9.50 14.78
CA ASP A 297 15.25 -10.56 15.27
C ASP A 297 16.00 -11.90 15.36
N GLU A 298 16.78 -12.25 14.34
CA GLU A 298 17.57 -13.49 14.26
C GLU A 298 18.78 -13.51 15.20
N ASN A 299 19.53 -12.41 15.27
CA ASN A 299 20.84 -12.37 15.94
C ASN A 299 20.78 -11.80 17.36
N GLY A 300 19.66 -11.18 17.74
CA GLY A 300 19.51 -10.54 19.06
C GLY A 300 20.38 -9.30 19.26
N ARG A 301 20.93 -8.73 18.19
CA ARG A 301 21.83 -7.59 18.23
C ARG A 301 21.71 -6.70 17.00
N ALA A 302 22.13 -5.46 17.11
CA ALA A 302 22.22 -4.56 15.96
C ALA A 302 23.34 -5.00 14.97
N PRO A 303 23.12 -4.86 13.66
CA PRO A 303 24.14 -5.21 12.66
C PRO A 303 25.29 -4.21 12.69
N ASP A 304 26.52 -4.67 12.40
CA ASP A 304 27.65 -3.79 12.17
C ASP A 304 27.44 -2.92 10.91
N SER A 305 26.76 -3.51 9.91
CA SER A 305 26.35 -2.91 8.64
C SER A 305 25.40 -3.84 7.89
N ILE A 306 24.75 -3.34 6.84
CA ILE A 306 23.98 -4.15 5.88
C ILE A 306 24.53 -4.01 4.47
N GLU A 307 24.29 -5.01 3.62
CA GLU A 307 24.46 -4.89 2.17
C GLU A 307 23.11 -4.50 1.54
N TYR A 308 23.09 -3.44 0.73
CA TYR A 308 21.91 -3.00 -0.02
C TYR A 308 22.30 -2.53 -1.42
N GLU A 309 21.84 -3.25 -2.45
CA GLU A 309 22.14 -2.95 -3.87
C GLU A 309 23.64 -2.72 -4.17
N GLY A 310 24.51 -3.51 -3.55
CA GLY A 310 25.96 -3.40 -3.71
C GLY A 310 26.63 -2.28 -2.89
N ALA A 311 25.87 -1.53 -2.09
CA ALA A 311 26.40 -0.64 -1.07
C ALA A 311 26.50 -1.37 0.27
N GLN A 312 27.58 -1.09 1.01
CA GLN A 312 27.69 -1.50 2.40
C GLN A 312 27.32 -0.30 3.28
N ILE A 313 26.21 -0.40 4.02
CA ILE A 313 25.65 0.71 4.78
C ILE A 313 25.91 0.47 6.27
N SER A 314 26.63 1.40 6.91
CA SER A 314 27.06 1.27 8.30
C SER A 314 25.90 1.34 9.31
N TYR A 315 26.09 0.71 10.47
CA TYR A 315 25.21 0.89 11.64
C TYR A 315 24.87 2.35 11.93
N TYR A 316 25.89 3.22 11.92
CA TYR A 316 25.75 4.63 12.27
C TYR A 316 24.86 5.39 11.28
N ASP A 317 25.07 5.16 9.99
CA ASP A 317 24.29 5.83 8.95
C ASP A 317 22.86 5.29 8.88
N LEU A 318 22.65 3.99 9.13
CA LEU A 318 21.31 3.41 9.22
C LEU A 318 20.51 4.07 10.35
N LEU A 319 21.04 4.05 11.58
CA LEU A 319 20.36 4.60 12.74
C LEU A 319 20.05 6.10 12.54
N TYR A 320 21.02 6.88 12.06
CA TYR A 320 20.83 8.31 11.85
C TYR A 320 19.76 8.61 10.79
N ASN A 321 19.85 7.98 9.62
CA ASN A 321 18.90 8.26 8.54
C ASN A 321 17.48 7.76 8.88
N PHE A 322 17.36 6.60 9.53
CA PHE A 322 16.05 6.08 9.95
C PHE A 322 15.42 6.97 11.02
N ALA A 323 16.22 7.46 11.98
CA ALA A 323 15.76 8.45 12.95
C ALA A 323 15.36 9.77 12.26
N LYS A 324 16.18 10.27 11.32
CA LYS A 324 15.92 11.52 10.60
C LYS A 324 14.58 11.48 9.87
N ILE A 325 14.26 10.37 9.21
CA ILE A 325 12.99 10.16 8.51
C ILE A 325 11.83 10.15 9.52
N THR A 326 11.97 9.42 10.62
CA THR A 326 10.86 9.17 11.55
C THR A 326 10.64 10.25 12.61
N GLN A 327 11.53 11.25 12.73
CA GLN A 327 11.50 12.22 13.82
C GLN A 327 10.25 13.11 13.85
N THR A 328 9.55 13.30 12.72
CA THR A 328 8.34 14.14 12.64
C THR A 328 7.04 13.34 12.75
N HIS A 329 7.12 12.01 12.86
CA HIS A 329 5.97 11.11 12.76
C HIS A 329 5.22 11.00 14.10
N THR A 330 4.64 12.11 14.54
CA THR A 330 4.08 12.25 15.90
C THR A 330 2.59 11.96 16.01
N ASP A 331 1.85 12.10 14.92
CA ASP A 331 0.42 11.83 14.85
C ASP A 331 0.00 11.52 13.40
N ALA A 332 -1.23 11.05 13.21
CA ALA A 332 -1.72 10.57 11.91
C ALA A 332 -1.47 11.55 10.74
N LYS A 333 -1.49 12.88 10.99
CA LYS A 333 -1.29 13.91 9.95
C LYS A 333 0.17 14.14 9.58
N HIS A 334 1.11 13.71 10.42
CA HIS A 334 2.54 13.96 10.26
C HIS A 334 3.34 12.67 9.99
N MET A 335 2.65 11.55 9.75
CA MET A 335 3.26 10.25 9.50
C MET A 335 3.46 9.94 8.00
N SER A 336 3.21 10.92 7.13
CA SER A 336 3.48 10.86 5.68
C SER A 336 4.97 10.79 5.38
N PHE A 337 5.34 10.04 4.35
CA PHE A 337 6.71 10.00 3.84
C PHE A 337 6.88 10.86 2.59
N GLU A 338 8.06 11.44 2.43
CA GLU A 338 8.51 11.97 1.14
C GLU A 338 8.85 10.79 0.21
N SER A 339 8.78 11.00 -1.11
CA SER A 339 9.11 9.96 -2.09
C SER A 339 10.58 9.56 -2.06
N GLU A 340 11.47 10.50 -1.71
CA GLU A 340 12.92 10.32 -1.65
C GLU A 340 13.51 11.09 -0.47
N TYR A 341 14.62 10.58 0.07
CA TYR A 341 15.38 11.25 1.13
C TYR A 341 16.87 11.29 0.80
N HIS A 342 17.51 12.40 1.17
CA HIS A 342 18.97 12.50 1.16
C HIS A 342 19.57 11.59 2.24
N PHE A 343 20.62 10.86 1.85
CA PHE A 343 21.35 9.93 2.72
C PHE A 343 22.55 10.62 3.36
N ASP A 344 22.47 10.88 4.66
CA ASP A 344 23.54 11.52 5.42
C ASP A 344 24.56 10.49 5.91
N LYS A 345 25.84 10.72 5.59
CA LYS A 345 26.96 9.94 6.11
C LYS A 345 27.47 10.59 7.40
N VAL A 346 27.17 10.00 8.55
CA VAL A 346 27.46 10.52 9.90
C VAL A 346 28.96 10.70 10.11
N ASN A 347 29.71 9.68 9.69
CA ASN A 347 31.15 9.54 9.86
C ASN A 347 31.86 9.58 8.50
N ASP A 348 31.55 10.59 7.68
CA ASP A 348 32.20 10.73 6.38
C ASP A 348 33.69 11.16 6.50
N SER A 349 34.54 10.60 5.65
CA SER A 349 35.97 10.92 5.59
C SER A 349 36.34 11.46 4.22
N ILE A 350 36.87 12.68 4.19
CA ILE A 350 37.40 13.33 2.98
C ILE A 350 38.39 12.43 2.23
N LEU A 351 39.13 11.57 2.93
CA LEU A 351 40.09 10.65 2.31
C LEU A 351 39.42 9.64 1.37
N LEU A 352 38.20 9.19 1.67
CA LEU A 352 37.46 8.24 0.83
C LEU A 352 37.00 8.88 -0.47
N HIS A 353 36.60 10.15 -0.43
CA HIS A 353 36.24 10.91 -1.64
C HIS A 353 37.45 11.15 -2.54
N ILE A 354 38.64 11.30 -1.97
CA ILE A 354 39.88 11.56 -2.72
C ILE A 354 40.50 10.26 -3.26
N PHE A 355 40.26 9.11 -2.62
CA PHE A 355 40.90 7.83 -2.96
C PHE A 355 40.68 7.36 -4.42
N PRO A 356 39.46 7.44 -5.01
CA PRO A 356 39.25 7.10 -6.42
C PRO A 356 40.11 7.95 -7.35
N PHE A 357 40.25 9.25 -7.07
CA PHE A 357 41.10 10.15 -7.85
C PHE A 357 42.58 9.80 -7.70
N ILE A 358 43.03 9.47 -6.49
CA ILE A 358 44.41 8.99 -6.25
C ILE A 358 44.67 7.70 -7.03
N LEU A 359 43.73 6.74 -7.01
CA LEU A 359 43.85 5.47 -7.72
C LEU A 359 43.93 5.69 -9.24
N ILE A 360 43.07 6.54 -9.79
CA ILE A 360 43.10 6.92 -11.22
C ILE A 360 44.45 7.57 -11.56
N LEU A 361 44.92 8.52 -10.75
CA LEU A 361 46.22 9.17 -10.95
C LEU A 361 47.38 8.16 -10.88
N PHE A 362 47.32 7.20 -9.97
CA PHE A 362 48.33 6.15 -9.83
C PHE A 362 48.34 5.20 -11.04
N ILE A 363 47.16 4.78 -11.53
CA ILE A 363 47.03 3.97 -12.75
C ILE A 363 47.57 4.75 -13.96
N LEU A 364 47.18 6.02 -14.12
CA LEU A 364 47.68 6.89 -15.19
C LEU A 364 49.21 7.05 -15.13
N PHE A 365 49.77 7.16 -13.92
CA PHE A 365 51.21 7.21 -13.70
C PHE A 365 51.92 5.90 -14.10
N LEU A 366 51.37 4.75 -13.74
CA LEU A 366 51.90 3.44 -14.16
C LEU A 366 51.85 3.27 -15.68
N VAL A 367 50.74 3.66 -16.32
CA VAL A 367 50.60 3.65 -17.79
C VAL A 367 51.64 4.57 -18.43
N TYR A 368 51.84 5.78 -17.89
CA TYR A 368 52.89 6.69 -18.37
C TYR A 368 54.29 6.07 -18.26
N LEU A 369 54.61 5.43 -17.13
CA LEU A 369 55.91 4.76 -16.95
C LEU A 369 56.12 3.61 -17.96
N LEU A 370 55.08 2.82 -18.22
CA LEU A 370 55.11 1.76 -19.24
C LEU A 370 55.33 2.34 -20.64
N LEU A 371 54.58 3.38 -21.02
CA LEU A 371 54.74 4.06 -22.31
C LEU A 371 56.13 4.70 -22.48
N LYS A 372 56.67 5.30 -21.42
CA LYS A 372 58.02 5.87 -21.40
C LYS A 372 59.10 4.79 -21.57
N ARG A 373 58.89 3.60 -21.00
CA ARG A 373 59.81 2.46 -21.14
C ARG A 373 59.77 1.88 -22.56
N ILE A 374 58.59 1.78 -23.17
CA ILE A 374 58.41 1.30 -24.55
C ILE A 374 59.04 2.27 -25.56
N ARG A 375 58.90 3.59 -25.38
CA ARG A 375 59.51 4.61 -26.27
C ARG A 375 61.05 4.73 -26.19
N ARG A 376 61.69 4.05 -25.24
CA ARG A 376 63.16 4.03 -25.08
C ARG A 376 63.83 2.80 -25.73
N PHE A 377 63.02 1.87 -26.23
CA PHE A 377 63.42 0.86 -27.22
C PHE A 377 63.02 1.37 -28.60
#